data_AF-A0A2V8JID6-F1
#
_entry.id   AF-A0A2V8JID6-F1
#
_cell.length_a   1.000
_cell.length_b   1.000
_cell.length_c   1.000
_cell.angle_alpha   90.00
_cell.angle_beta   90.00
_cell.angle_gamma   90.00
#
_symmetry.space_group_name_H-M   'P 1'
#
loop_
_entity.id
_entity.type
_entity.pdbx_description
1 polymer ?
#
loop_
_entity_poly.entity_id
_entity_poly.type
_entity_poly.pdbx_seq_one_letter_code
_entity_poly.pdbx_strand_id
1 'polypeptide(L)'
;MEKSKRKRFSRRGFLKGAAIGAATLATKAQLAEAQQVQSPSRGAAPLPSARALAAETEPVSTDVEVLTEDHPGADFMVDVIKSFGIEYIAAMPASSFRGLHESIINYGGNKNPERLTCCHEESSVG
;
A
#
# COMPACT_ATOMS: atom_id res chain seq x y z
N MET A 1 41.55 3.38 40.72
CA MET A 1 40.78 2.97 39.51
C MET A 1 40.18 1.60 39.76
N GLU A 2 38.97 1.55 40.30
CA GLU A 2 38.32 0.30 40.69
C GLU A 2 37.35 -0.14 39.58
N LYS A 3 37.61 -1.32 38.99
CA LYS A 3 36.86 -1.84 37.84
C LYS A 3 35.54 -2.45 38.32
N SER A 4 34.42 -1.83 37.94
CA SER A 4 33.06 -2.35 38.18
C SER A 4 32.87 -3.71 37.50
N LYS A 5 32.64 -4.78 38.28
CA LYS A 5 32.30 -6.11 37.79
C LYS A 5 30.79 -6.17 37.50
N ARG A 6 30.40 -6.21 36.23
CA ARG A 6 29.00 -6.47 35.83
C ARG A 6 28.59 -7.89 36.25
N LYS A 7 27.63 -8.01 37.17
CA LYS A 7 27.02 -9.30 37.55
C LYS A 7 26.14 -9.80 36.40
N ARG A 8 26.57 -10.88 35.73
CA ARG A 8 25.76 -11.56 34.71
C ARG A 8 24.87 -12.58 35.41
N PHE A 9 23.58 -12.30 35.51
CA PHE A 9 22.63 -13.27 36.08
C PHE A 9 22.39 -14.41 35.09
N SER A 10 22.58 -15.65 35.55
CA SER A 10 22.23 -16.84 34.75
C SER A 10 20.74 -17.17 34.93
N ARG A 11 20.09 -17.64 33.87
CA ARG A 11 18.67 -18.04 33.85
C ARG A 11 18.31 -19.03 34.97
N ARG A 12 19.27 -19.88 35.37
CA ARG A 12 19.12 -20.83 36.47
C ARG A 12 19.10 -20.17 37.86
N GLY A 13 19.78 -19.03 38.02
CA GLY A 13 19.73 -18.25 39.27
C GLY A 13 18.39 -17.53 39.44
N PHE A 14 17.80 -17.06 38.35
CA PHE A 14 16.49 -16.42 38.35
C PHE A 14 15.38 -17.39 38.79
N LEU A 15 15.33 -18.61 38.21
CA LEU A 15 14.32 -19.59 38.60
C LEU A 15 14.47 -20.14 40.03
N LYS A 16 15.69 -20.14 40.58
CA LYS A 16 15.89 -20.55 41.99
C LYS A 16 15.36 -19.51 42.99
N GLY A 17 15.33 -18.22 42.62
CA GLY A 17 14.75 -17.17 43.47
C GLY A 17 13.23 -17.27 43.61
N ALA A 18 12.54 -17.88 42.64
CA ALA A 18 11.09 -18.01 42.65
C ALA A 18 10.57 -19.12 43.61
N ALA A 19 11.44 -20.02 44.09
CA ALA A 19 11.03 -21.20 44.83
C ALA A 19 11.07 -21.07 46.37
N ILE A 20 11.48 -19.92 46.93
CA ILE A 20 11.56 -19.70 48.39
C ILE A 20 10.35 -18.89 48.92
N GLY A 21 9.36 -18.59 48.07
CA GLY A 21 8.12 -17.90 48.48
C GLY A 21 6.96 -18.81 48.91
N ALA A 22 7.20 -20.12 49.07
CA ALA A 22 6.14 -21.13 49.17
C ALA A 22 5.64 -21.47 50.59
N ALA A 23 5.73 -20.54 51.55
CA ALA A 23 5.28 -20.83 52.90
C ALA A 23 4.80 -19.59 53.66
N THR A 24 3.72 -18.94 53.22
CA THR A 24 2.80 -18.25 54.16
C THR A 24 1.39 -18.15 53.60
N LEU A 25 0.49 -18.87 54.30
CA LEU A 25 -0.94 -18.65 54.47
C LEU A 25 -1.91 -18.89 53.31
N ALA A 26 -2.67 -19.98 53.53
CA ALA A 26 -3.95 -20.28 52.94
C ALA A 26 -4.95 -19.12 53.07
N THR A 27 -5.47 -18.66 51.92
CA THR A 27 -6.77 -17.98 51.83
C THR A 27 -7.54 -18.60 50.67
N LYS A 28 -8.83 -18.88 50.93
CA LYS A 28 -9.84 -19.49 50.04
C LYS A 28 -9.56 -19.34 48.54
N ALA A 29 -9.61 -20.46 47.82
CA ALA A 29 -9.68 -20.47 46.37
C ALA A 29 -10.91 -19.68 45.92
N GLN A 30 -10.70 -18.46 45.44
CA GLN A 30 -11.65 -17.82 44.54
C GLN A 30 -11.56 -18.59 43.23
N LEU A 31 -12.66 -19.25 42.87
CA LEU A 31 -12.87 -19.74 41.51
C LEU A 31 -12.68 -18.53 40.59
N ALA A 32 -11.62 -18.56 39.79
CA ALA A 32 -11.42 -17.59 38.74
C ALA A 32 -12.55 -17.77 37.73
N GLU A 33 -13.51 -16.84 37.69
CA GLU A 33 -14.41 -16.72 36.56
C GLU A 33 -13.57 -16.59 35.29
N ALA A 34 -13.92 -17.38 34.27
CA ALA A 34 -13.28 -17.32 32.98
C ALA A 34 -13.32 -15.86 32.50
N GLN A 35 -12.14 -15.24 32.37
CA GLN A 35 -12.04 -13.93 31.76
C GLN A 35 -12.60 -14.05 30.35
N GLN A 36 -13.79 -13.49 30.12
CA GLN A 36 -14.32 -13.35 28.78
C GLN A 36 -13.25 -12.65 27.97
N VAL A 37 -12.69 -13.35 26.98
CA VAL A 37 -11.90 -12.72 25.93
C VAL A 37 -12.87 -11.74 25.28
N GLN A 38 -12.78 -10.46 25.65
CA GLN A 38 -13.31 -9.39 24.82
C GLN A 38 -12.57 -9.53 23.49
N SER A 39 -13.22 -10.21 22.55
CA SER A 39 -12.92 -10.00 21.14
C SER A 39 -12.94 -8.49 20.98
N PRO A 40 -11.85 -7.83 20.51
CA PRO A 40 -11.95 -6.42 20.20
C PRO A 40 -13.16 -6.31 19.29
N SER A 41 -14.19 -5.59 19.75
CA SER A 41 -15.33 -5.30 18.91
C SER A 41 -14.73 -4.76 17.64
N ARG A 42 -14.88 -5.46 16.51
CA ARG A 42 -14.49 -4.90 15.22
C ARG A 42 -15.31 -3.62 15.13
N GLY A 43 -14.69 -2.49 15.47
CA GLY A 43 -15.34 -1.20 15.41
C GLY A 43 -15.92 -1.11 14.02
N ALA A 44 -17.23 -0.95 13.92
CA ALA A 44 -17.85 -0.73 12.62
C ALA A 44 -17.14 0.49 12.01
N ALA A 45 -16.73 0.37 10.73
CA ALA A 45 -16.24 1.54 10.01
C ALA A 45 -17.30 2.64 10.13
N PRO A 46 -16.92 3.88 10.48
CA PRO A 46 -17.87 4.95 10.62
C PRO A 46 -18.65 5.13 9.31
N LEU A 47 -19.95 5.35 9.42
CA LEU A 47 -20.79 5.63 8.26
C LEU A 47 -20.26 6.88 7.54
N PRO A 48 -20.25 6.91 6.20
CA PRO A 48 -19.86 8.09 5.46
C PRO A 48 -20.74 9.27 5.89
N SER A 49 -20.13 10.45 6.04
CA SER A 49 -20.90 11.67 6.36
C SER A 49 -21.94 11.95 5.27
N ALA A 50 -23.03 12.65 5.62
CA ALA A 50 -24.02 13.08 4.63
C ALA A 50 -23.38 13.87 3.47
N ARG A 51 -22.31 14.63 3.73
CA ARG A 51 -21.53 15.32 2.71
C ARG A 51 -20.77 14.37 1.79
N ALA A 52 -20.20 13.30 2.34
CA ALA A 52 -19.50 12.29 1.54
C ALA A 52 -20.48 11.52 0.65
N LEU A 53 -21.62 11.10 1.21
CA LEU A 53 -22.69 10.47 0.42
C LEU A 53 -23.20 11.38 -0.69
N ALA A 54 -23.44 12.66 -0.40
CA ALA A 54 -23.83 13.63 -1.42
C ALA A 54 -22.75 13.72 -2.51
N ALA A 55 -21.49 13.96 -2.15
CA ALA A 55 -20.40 14.07 -3.12
C ALA A 55 -20.20 12.82 -4.00
N GLU A 56 -20.46 11.62 -3.47
CA GLU A 56 -20.39 10.36 -4.21
C GLU A 56 -21.64 10.05 -5.05
N THR A 57 -22.78 10.70 -4.76
CA THR A 57 -24.06 10.49 -5.45
C THR A 57 -24.52 11.66 -6.31
N GLU A 58 -23.80 12.78 -6.28
CA GLU A 58 -24.00 13.88 -7.21
C GLU A 58 -23.91 13.36 -8.66
N PRO A 59 -24.75 13.87 -9.58
CA PRO A 59 -24.63 13.53 -10.99
C PRO A 59 -23.22 13.89 -11.46
N VAL A 60 -22.59 12.95 -12.17
CA VAL A 60 -21.28 13.15 -12.78
C VAL A 60 -21.36 14.39 -13.66
N SER A 61 -20.44 15.34 -13.46
CA SER A 61 -20.37 16.53 -14.31
C SER A 61 -20.26 16.10 -15.77
N THR A 62 -21.07 16.72 -16.62
CA THR A 62 -21.01 16.51 -18.08
C THR A 62 -19.93 17.35 -18.75
N ASP A 63 -19.26 18.23 -17.99
CA ASP A 63 -18.19 19.06 -18.51
C ASP A 63 -16.97 18.17 -18.81
N VAL A 64 -16.63 18.06 -20.09
CA VAL A 64 -15.46 17.31 -20.55
C VAL A 64 -14.29 18.27 -20.64
N GLU A 65 -13.30 18.08 -19.77
CA GLU A 65 -12.01 18.73 -19.92
C GLU A 65 -11.23 18.06 -21.07
N VAL A 66 -11.04 18.80 -22.16
CA VAL A 66 -10.23 18.32 -23.30
C VAL A 66 -8.76 18.51 -22.97
N LEU A 67 -8.11 17.40 -22.62
CA LEU A 67 -6.70 17.35 -22.21
C LEU A 67 -5.78 16.77 -23.30
N THR A 68 -6.29 16.64 -24.52
CA THR A 68 -5.55 16.20 -25.71
C THR A 68 -4.92 17.41 -26.40
N GLU A 69 -3.71 17.24 -26.91
CA GLU A 69 -3.02 18.25 -27.73
C GLU A 69 -2.89 17.71 -29.16
N ASP A 70 -3.02 18.58 -30.17
CA ASP A 70 -2.93 18.16 -31.58
C ASP A 70 -1.50 17.73 -31.97
N HIS A 71 -0.49 18.37 -31.37
CA HIS A 71 0.93 18.14 -31.66
C HIS A 71 1.75 18.07 -30.36
N PRO A 72 1.59 17.01 -29.57
CA PRO A 72 2.37 16.81 -28.37
C PRO A 72 3.86 16.65 -28.74
N GLY A 73 4.75 17.28 -27.96
CA GLY A 73 6.20 17.18 -28.19
C GLY A 73 6.75 15.73 -28.14
N ALA A 74 5.96 14.79 -27.63
CA ALA A 74 6.29 13.38 -27.58
C ALA A 74 6.16 12.64 -28.94
N ASP A 75 5.56 13.24 -29.97
CA ASP A 75 5.45 12.64 -31.31
C ASP A 75 6.83 12.27 -31.87
N PHE A 76 7.81 13.17 -31.71
CA PHE A 76 9.19 12.91 -32.09
C PHE A 76 9.78 11.68 -31.37
N MET A 77 9.46 11.51 -30.08
CA MET A 77 9.93 10.35 -29.32
C MET A 77 9.27 9.05 -29.81
N VAL A 78 8.03 9.10 -30.31
CA VAL A 78 7.38 7.94 -30.95
C VAL A 78 8.11 7.52 -32.23
N ASP A 79 8.60 8.48 -33.03
CA ASP A 79 9.41 8.16 -34.22
C ASP A 79 10.76 7.54 -33.85
N VAL A 80 11.39 8.04 -32.79
CA VAL A 80 12.62 7.45 -32.24
C VAL A 80 12.36 6.02 -31.77
N ILE A 81 11.29 5.77 -31.02
CA ILE A 81 10.90 4.43 -30.57
C ILE A 81 10.64 3.50 -31.77
N LYS A 82 9.92 3.98 -32.79
CA LYS A 82 9.66 3.27 -34.05
C LYS A 82 10.95 2.86 -34.75
N SER A 83 11.96 3.72 -34.75
CA SER A 83 13.25 3.45 -35.40
C SER A 83 14.02 2.27 -34.80
N PHE A 84 13.77 1.94 -33.53
CA PHE A 84 14.36 0.79 -32.85
C PHE A 84 13.63 -0.53 -33.14
N GLY A 85 12.50 -0.50 -33.86
CA GLY A 85 11.73 -1.70 -34.18
C GLY A 85 11.04 -2.33 -32.95
N ILE A 86 10.71 -1.52 -31.94
CA ILE A 86 10.00 -1.99 -30.75
C ILE A 86 8.54 -2.29 -31.13
N GLU A 87 8.13 -3.54 -30.95
CA GLU A 87 6.79 -3.99 -31.33
C GLU A 87 5.72 -3.68 -30.27
N TYR A 88 6.11 -3.64 -28.99
CA TYR A 88 5.19 -3.47 -27.87
C TYR A 88 5.76 -2.53 -26.80
N ILE A 89 4.88 -1.76 -26.17
CA ILE A 89 5.18 -0.98 -24.96
C ILE A 89 4.13 -1.30 -23.91
N ALA A 90 4.55 -1.91 -22.80
CA ALA A 90 3.74 -2.10 -21.61
C ALA A 90 3.88 -0.87 -20.71
N ALA A 91 2.76 -0.24 -20.34
CA ALA A 91 2.79 0.93 -19.48
C ALA A 91 1.48 1.14 -18.73
N MET A 92 1.59 1.63 -17.50
CA MET A 92 0.47 2.15 -16.72
C MET A 92 0.07 3.55 -17.21
N PRO A 93 -1.23 3.90 -17.24
CA PRO A 93 -1.66 5.26 -17.50
C PRO A 93 -1.23 6.21 -16.38
N ALA A 94 -0.57 7.32 -16.73
CA ALA A 94 -0.23 8.38 -15.78
C ALA A 94 -0.41 9.77 -16.42
N SER A 95 -0.84 10.74 -15.61
CA SER A 95 -1.05 12.13 -16.07
C SER A 95 0.27 12.77 -16.54
N SER A 96 1.38 12.50 -15.86
CA SER A 96 2.72 12.98 -16.23
C SER A 96 3.21 12.48 -17.58
N PHE A 97 2.67 11.35 -18.07
CA PHE A 97 3.04 10.75 -19.36
C PHE A 97 1.92 10.87 -20.40
N ARG A 98 0.89 11.69 -20.13
CA ARG A 98 -0.27 11.85 -21.02
C ARG A 98 0.13 12.15 -22.45
N GLY A 99 1.06 13.09 -22.67
CA GLY A 99 1.53 13.45 -24.01
C GLY A 99 2.12 12.26 -24.76
N LEU A 100 2.92 11.41 -24.09
CA LEU A 100 3.48 10.20 -24.72
C LEU A 100 2.41 9.13 -24.96
N HIS A 101 1.46 8.95 -24.04
CA HIS A 101 0.34 8.03 -24.23
C HIS A 101 -0.50 8.43 -25.45
N GLU A 102 -0.80 9.72 -25.56
CA GLU A 102 -1.53 10.32 -26.68
C GLU A 102 -0.76 10.13 -28.00
N SER A 103 0.53 10.48 -28.02
CA SER A 103 1.38 10.29 -29.20
C SER A 103 1.45 8.84 -29.65
N ILE A 104 1.52 7.86 -28.75
CA ILE A 104 1.57 6.45 -29.17
C ILE A 104 0.25 6.03 -29.84
N ILE A 105 -0.88 6.46 -29.28
CA ILE A 105 -2.21 6.06 -29.74
C ILE A 105 -2.61 6.81 -31.02
N ASN A 106 -2.57 8.15 -30.98
CA ASN A 106 -3.15 9.00 -32.02
C ASN A 106 -2.15 9.33 -33.14
N TYR A 107 -0.94 9.77 -32.80
CA TYR A 107 0.11 10.01 -33.81
C TYR A 107 0.72 8.69 -34.32
N GLY A 108 1.05 7.80 -33.39
CA GLY A 108 1.71 6.53 -33.64
C GLY A 108 0.81 5.48 -34.29
N GLY A 109 -0.51 5.63 -34.17
CA GLY A 109 -1.51 4.70 -34.66
C GLY A 109 -1.62 3.41 -33.85
N ASN A 110 -1.09 3.40 -32.61
CA ASN A 110 -1.01 2.25 -31.72
C ASN A 110 -0.42 0.99 -32.38
N LYS A 111 0.60 1.18 -33.22
CA LYS A 111 1.30 0.11 -33.94
C LYS A 111 2.79 0.40 -34.02
N ASN A 112 3.60 -0.62 -33.78
CA ASN A 112 5.07 -0.54 -33.81
C ASN A 112 5.60 0.68 -33.02
N PRO A 113 5.25 0.86 -31.74
CA PRO A 113 4.75 -0.18 -30.85
C PRO A 113 3.24 -0.16 -30.60
N GLU A 114 2.66 -1.33 -30.32
CA GLU A 114 1.35 -1.46 -29.71
C GLU A 114 1.45 -1.20 -28.20
N ARG A 115 0.55 -0.37 -27.66
CA ARG A 115 0.48 -0.05 -26.23
C ARG A 115 -0.33 -1.11 -25.49
N LEU A 116 0.33 -1.80 -24.57
CA LEU A 116 -0.28 -2.71 -23.62
C LEU A 116 -0.55 -1.96 -22.30
N THR A 117 -1.81 -1.93 -21.89
CA THR A 117 -2.20 -1.22 -20.66
C THR A 117 -1.98 -2.13 -19.45
N CYS A 118 -1.23 -1.62 -18.47
CA CYS A 118 -0.97 -2.31 -17.20
C CYS A 118 -1.63 -1.59 -16.02
N CYS A 119 -2.01 -2.33 -14.98
CA CYS A 119 -2.64 -1.77 -13.78
C CYS A 119 -1.65 -1.32 -12.72
N HIS A 120 -0.38 -1.70 -12.84
CA HIS A 120 0.69 -1.39 -11.90
C HIS A 120 2.02 -1.32 -12.65
N GLU A 121 2.93 -0.47 -12.20
CA GLU A 121 4.24 -0.28 -12.83
C GLU A 121 5.08 -1.57 -12.76
N GLU A 122 4.99 -2.31 -11.65
CA GLU A 122 5.66 -3.61 -11.50
C GLU A 122 5.24 -4.60 -12.60
N SER A 123 3.95 -4.65 -12.94
CA SER A 123 3.44 -5.51 -14.01
C SER A 123 3.80 -5.02 -15.42
N SER A 124 4.27 -3.77 -15.55
CA SER A 124 4.69 -3.22 -16.85
C SER A 124 6.13 -3.66 -17.20
N VAL A 125 6.91 -4.09 -16.21
CA VAL A 125 8.32 -4.49 -16.35
C VAL A 125 8.54 -5.99 -16.09
N GLY A 126 7.66 -6.59 -15.27
CA GLY A 126 7.79 -7.97 -14.77
C GLY A 126 7.60 -9.09 -15.79
#